data_AF-A0A957YCH2-F1
#
_entry.id   AF-A0A957YCH2-F1
#
_cell.length_a   1.000
_cell.length_b   1.000
_cell.length_c   1.000
_cell.angle_alpha   90.00
_cell.angle_beta   90.00
_cell.angle_gamma   90.00
#
_symmetry.space_group_name_H-M   'P 1'
#
loop_
_entity.id
_entity.type
_entity.pdbx_description
1 polymer ?
#
loop_
_entity_poly.entity_id
_entity_poly.type
_entity_poly.pdbx_seq_one_letter_code
_entity_poly.pdbx_strand_id
1 'polypeptide(L)'
;MKNTMVTVGLIIMALLTFFLYYISRSTNFHFFVKPETMQHTATHSIYLPIVQKFSPSLDETLKQKYLFVEHWITEDAGQACPGLVVEFPSYAFNPQNGELFIAVNPQLISTDMGYFGYGVTMTGAGNGINSSLSPISTLPQSMHDTKLHSVSAAGQLILTHHGQEISLFPEEVWISSPDIENKASGIPNCVITRTHRIINHGFQERSLITH
;
A
#
# COMPACT_ATOMS: atom_id res chain seq x y z
N MET A 1 31.87 47.58 15.69
CA MET A 1 31.68 47.15 14.29
C MET A 1 30.84 45.86 14.21
N LYS A 2 29.58 45.86 14.68
CA LYS A 2 28.67 44.69 14.57
C LYS A 2 27.26 45.02 14.05
N ASN A 3 26.94 46.29 13.81
CA ASN A 3 25.59 46.71 13.41
C ASN A 3 25.43 47.00 11.91
N THR A 4 26.48 46.84 11.09
CA THR A 4 26.43 47.14 9.65
C THR A 4 26.05 45.92 8.80
N MET A 5 26.19 44.69 9.32
CA MET A 5 25.86 43.47 8.56
C MET A 5 24.37 43.13 8.52
N VAL A 6 23.57 43.60 9.49
CA VAL A 6 22.13 43.28 9.55
C VAL A 6 21.34 44.09 8.51
N THR A 7 21.78 45.31 8.18
CA THR A 7 21.07 46.20 7.26
C THR A 7 21.20 45.78 5.79
N VAL A 8 22.31 45.14 5.41
CA VAL A 8 22.52 44.68 4.02
C VAL A 8 21.68 43.44 3.69
N GLY A 9 21.45 42.55 4.66
CA GLY A 9 20.64 41.34 4.46
C GLY A 9 19.14 41.63 4.22
N LEU A 10 18.59 42.65 4.88
CA LEU A 10 17.19 43.04 4.72
C LEU A 10 16.90 43.69 3.36
N ILE A 11 17.87 44.42 2.78
CA ILE A 11 17.71 45.05 1.47
C ILE A 11 17.73 44.01 0.34
N ILE A 12 18.53 42.94 0.47
CA ILE A 12 18.59 41.85 -0.52
C ILE A 12 17.29 41.02 -0.51
N MET A 13 16.73 40.74 0.66
CA MET A 13 15.44 40.04 0.79
C MET A 13 14.26 40.83 0.19
N ALA A 14 14.23 42.15 0.37
CA ALA A 14 13.18 43.01 -0.19
C ALA A 14 13.26 43.15 -1.72
N LEU A 15 14.47 43.14 -2.29
CA LEU A 15 14.66 43.17 -3.75
C LEU A 15 14.29 41.84 -4.42
N LEU A 16 14.54 40.70 -3.75
CA LEU A 16 14.16 39.38 -4.28
C LEU A 16 12.63 39.18 -4.32
N THR A 17 11.90 39.70 -3.33
CA THR A 17 10.43 39.62 -3.30
C THR A 17 9.79 40.54 -4.34
N PHE A 18 10.38 41.71 -4.62
CA PHE A 18 9.91 42.58 -5.71
C PHE A 18 10.16 41.97 -7.09
N PHE A 19 11.29 41.29 -7.29
CA PHE A 19 11.62 40.66 -8.59
C PHE A 19 10.70 39.46 -8.90
N LEU A 20 10.37 38.65 -7.88
CA LEU A 20 9.44 37.52 -8.04
C LEU A 20 7.98 37.98 -8.23
N TYR A 21 7.56 39.08 -7.61
CA TYR A 21 6.24 39.67 -7.85
C TYR A 21 6.10 40.26 -9.27
N TYR A 22 7.18 40.80 -9.84
CA TYR A 22 7.15 41.40 -11.17
C TYR A 22 7.07 40.37 -12.31
N ILE A 23 7.66 39.18 -12.13
CA ILE A 23 7.59 38.09 -13.13
C ILE A 23 6.17 37.47 -13.19
N SER A 24 5.37 37.57 -12.12
CA SER A 24 4.01 37.03 -12.07
C SER A 24 2.96 37.84 -12.86
N ARG A 25 3.28 39.04 -13.38
CA ARG A 25 2.27 39.95 -13.95
C ARG A 25 2.42 40.29 -15.44
N SER A 26 3.33 39.63 -16.17
CA SER A 26 3.53 39.91 -17.59
C SER A 26 3.40 38.66 -18.45
N THR A 27 2.17 38.32 -18.85
CA THR A 27 1.83 37.89 -20.23
C THR A 27 0.33 37.64 -20.34
N ASN A 28 -0.45 38.69 -20.60
CA ASN A 28 -1.73 38.55 -21.29
C ASN A 28 -1.44 38.57 -22.79
N PHE A 29 -1.26 37.40 -23.39
CA PHE A 29 -1.26 37.25 -24.85
C PHE A 29 -2.64 36.78 -25.28
N HIS A 30 -3.45 37.70 -25.79
CA HIS A 30 -4.62 37.36 -26.58
C HIS A 30 -4.16 36.91 -27.97
N PHE A 31 -4.08 35.61 -28.18
CA PHE A 31 -4.03 35.05 -29.53
C PHE A 31 -5.47 34.80 -30.00
N PHE A 32 -5.90 35.57 -31.00
CA PHE A 32 -7.04 35.20 -31.84
C PHE A 32 -6.60 34.04 -32.74
N VAL A 33 -6.96 32.81 -32.36
CA VAL A 33 -6.85 31.65 -33.23
C VAL A 33 -8.20 31.44 -33.91
N LYS A 34 -8.19 31.51 -35.24
CA LYS A 34 -9.30 31.16 -36.13
C LYS A 34 -9.72 29.71 -35.85
N PRO A 35 -11.02 29.39 -35.67
CA PRO A 35 -11.43 27.99 -35.52
C PRO A 35 -11.36 27.32 -36.88
N GLU A 36 -10.29 26.58 -37.12
CA GLU A 36 -10.20 25.65 -38.24
C GLU A 36 -10.75 24.30 -37.78
N THR A 37 -11.93 23.97 -38.27
CA THR A 37 -12.56 22.66 -38.11
C THR A 37 -11.68 21.60 -38.74
N MET A 38 -10.86 20.94 -37.94
CA MET A 38 -10.22 19.68 -38.30
C MET A 38 -10.93 18.54 -37.58
N GLN A 39 -11.76 17.81 -38.32
CA GLN A 39 -12.13 16.45 -37.98
C GLN A 39 -10.85 15.61 -37.98
N HIS A 40 -10.33 15.29 -36.80
CA HIS A 40 -9.35 14.22 -36.62
C HIS A 40 -10.02 13.07 -35.88
N THR A 41 -10.61 12.19 -36.68
CA THR A 41 -10.93 10.82 -36.30
C THR A 41 -9.61 10.07 -36.16
N ALA A 42 -9.11 9.92 -34.94
CA ALA A 42 -8.09 8.94 -34.62
C ALA A 42 -8.30 8.47 -33.18
N THR A 43 -9.29 7.62 -32.99
CA THR A 43 -9.40 6.75 -31.82
C THR A 43 -8.24 5.76 -31.89
N HIS A 44 -7.05 6.17 -31.48
CA HIS A 44 -5.99 5.23 -31.13
C HIS A 44 -6.41 4.58 -29.82
N SER A 45 -7.24 3.55 -29.90
CA SER A 45 -7.39 2.59 -28.81
C SER A 45 -6.03 1.95 -28.61
N ILE A 46 -5.27 2.45 -27.64
CA ILE A 46 -4.12 1.72 -27.11
C ILE A 46 -4.72 0.49 -26.44
N TYR A 47 -4.73 -0.62 -27.18
CA TYR A 47 -4.99 -1.94 -26.64
C TYR A 47 -3.88 -2.19 -25.62
N LEU A 48 -4.19 -2.05 -24.33
CA LEU A 48 -3.32 -2.58 -23.29
C LEU A 48 -3.13 -4.06 -23.62
N PRO A 49 -1.89 -4.58 -23.64
CA PRO A 49 -1.68 -6.00 -23.80
C PRO A 49 -2.50 -6.69 -22.71
N ILE A 50 -3.37 -7.59 -23.15
CA ILE A 50 -4.10 -8.51 -22.28
C ILE A 50 -3.07 -9.01 -21.27
N VAL A 51 -3.25 -8.67 -19.99
CA VAL A 51 -2.49 -9.28 -18.89
C VAL A 51 -2.88 -10.74 -18.94
N GLN A 52 -2.10 -11.49 -19.70
CA GLN A 52 -2.27 -12.91 -19.87
C GLN A 52 -2.12 -13.44 -18.45
N LYS A 53 -3.21 -13.99 -17.89
CA LYS A 53 -3.24 -14.64 -16.58
C LYS A 53 -2.28 -15.82 -16.63
N PHE A 54 -1.00 -15.54 -16.50
CA PHE A 54 0.03 -16.52 -16.31
C PHE A 54 -0.11 -16.95 -14.86
N SER A 55 -0.72 -18.11 -14.65
CA SER A 55 -0.32 -18.97 -13.54
C SER A 55 0.88 -19.75 -14.05
N PRO A 56 2.13 -19.29 -13.83
CA PRO A 56 3.26 -20.16 -14.10
C PRO A 56 3.05 -21.45 -13.30
N SER A 57 3.24 -22.59 -13.95
CA SER A 57 3.51 -23.82 -13.20
C SER A 57 4.70 -23.51 -12.29
N LEU A 58 4.53 -23.64 -10.97
CA LEU A 58 5.59 -23.38 -10.00
C LEU A 58 6.80 -24.21 -10.42
N ASP A 59 7.87 -23.56 -10.86
CA ASP A 59 9.13 -24.24 -11.18
C ASP A 59 9.58 -25.02 -9.94
N GLU A 60 10.28 -26.14 -10.12
CA GLU A 60 10.82 -26.96 -9.03
C GLU A 60 11.65 -26.13 -8.04
N THR A 61 12.32 -25.08 -8.53
CA THR A 61 13.08 -24.12 -7.71
C THR A 61 12.18 -23.31 -6.78
N LEU A 62 10.98 -22.93 -7.23
CA LEU A 62 10.01 -22.19 -6.42
C LEU A 62 9.27 -23.08 -5.41
N LYS A 63 9.28 -24.41 -5.59
CA LYS A 63 8.69 -25.33 -4.60
C LYS A 63 9.44 -25.34 -3.26
N GLN A 64 10.73 -24.99 -3.26
CA GLN A 64 11.52 -24.82 -2.04
C GLN A 64 11.31 -23.44 -1.39
N LYS A 65 10.57 -22.56 -2.07
CA LYS A 65 10.25 -21.23 -1.59
C LYS A 65 8.79 -21.12 -1.17
N TYR A 66 8.49 -20.10 -0.38
CA TYR A 66 7.13 -19.66 -0.10
C TYR A 66 7.00 -18.18 -0.46
N LEU A 67 5.90 -17.83 -1.12
CA LEU A 67 5.48 -16.45 -1.29
C LEU A 67 4.92 -15.92 0.04
N PHE A 68 5.26 -14.69 0.41
CA PHE A 68 4.58 -14.02 1.51
C PHE A 68 4.01 -12.66 1.09
N VAL A 69 2.70 -12.51 1.25
CA VAL A 69 1.96 -11.27 1.01
C VAL A 69 1.28 -10.90 2.31
N GLU A 70 1.48 -9.68 2.79
CA GLU A 70 0.90 -9.23 4.05
C GLU A 70 -0.04 -8.05 3.82
N HIS A 71 -1.30 -8.18 4.25
CA HIS A 71 -2.25 -7.08 4.39
C HIS A 71 -2.40 -6.73 5.87
N TRP A 72 -1.94 -5.55 6.25
CA TRP A 72 -2.00 -5.06 7.61
C TRP A 72 -2.87 -3.81 7.72
N ILE A 73 -3.75 -3.75 8.72
CA ILE A 73 -4.58 -2.58 9.03
C ILE A 73 -4.08 -1.95 10.32
N THR A 74 -3.86 -0.64 10.31
CA THR A 74 -3.73 0.13 11.54
C THR A 74 -5.07 0.79 11.84
N GLU A 75 -5.62 0.51 13.02
CA GLU A 75 -6.81 1.16 13.56
C GLU A 75 -6.38 2.13 14.67
N ASP A 76 -6.67 3.41 14.51
CA ASP A 76 -6.46 4.44 15.52
C ASP A 76 -7.81 4.84 16.12
N ALA A 77 -8.04 4.42 17.38
CA ALA A 77 -9.28 4.67 18.09
C ALA A 77 -9.24 6.06 18.74
N GLY A 78 -10.20 6.91 18.39
CA GLY A 78 -10.35 8.24 18.99
C GLY A 78 -10.66 8.20 20.49
N GLN A 79 -10.43 9.30 21.19
CA GLN A 79 -10.55 9.39 22.66
C GLN A 79 -11.94 9.03 23.21
N ALA A 80 -12.99 9.17 22.42
CA ALA A 80 -14.36 8.83 22.81
C ALA A 80 -14.69 7.33 22.64
N CYS A 81 -13.78 6.56 22.06
CA CYS A 81 -13.93 5.11 22.01
C CYS A 81 -13.66 4.50 23.38
N PRO A 82 -14.37 3.41 23.75
CA PRO A 82 -14.00 2.62 24.92
C PRO A 82 -12.62 2.01 24.69
N GLY A 83 -11.99 1.50 25.75
CA GLY A 83 -10.75 0.73 25.65
C GLY A 83 -10.93 -0.53 24.80
N LEU A 84 -10.77 -0.39 23.48
CA LEU A 84 -10.89 -1.49 22.52
C LEU A 84 -9.60 -2.29 22.55
N VAL A 85 -9.70 -3.59 22.79
CA VAL A 85 -8.55 -4.49 22.85
C VAL A 85 -8.67 -5.53 21.75
N VAL A 86 -7.62 -5.67 20.93
CA VAL A 86 -7.48 -6.77 19.97
C VAL A 86 -6.28 -7.60 20.39
N GLU A 87 -6.49 -8.89 20.65
CA GLU A 87 -5.43 -9.82 21.05
C GLU A 87 -5.41 -11.00 20.08
N PHE A 88 -4.41 -11.89 20.20
CA PHE A 88 -4.19 -13.07 19.36
C PHE A 88 -3.39 -12.86 18.06
N PRO A 89 -2.14 -12.33 18.11
CA PRO A 89 -1.23 -12.47 16.98
C PRO A 89 -0.90 -13.95 16.77
N SER A 90 -1.09 -14.45 15.56
CA SER A 90 -0.88 -15.86 15.23
C SER A 90 0.41 -16.11 14.46
N TYR A 91 1.11 -15.05 14.04
CA TYR A 91 2.42 -15.10 13.39
C TYR A 91 3.23 -13.82 13.62
N ALA A 92 4.53 -13.90 13.36
CA ALA A 92 5.44 -12.76 13.26
C ALA A 92 6.38 -12.95 12.07
N PHE A 93 6.57 -11.91 11.27
CA PHE A 93 7.50 -11.92 10.13
C PHE A 93 8.68 -10.97 10.37
N ASN A 94 9.88 -11.44 10.05
CA ASN A 94 11.12 -10.68 10.13
C ASN A 94 11.57 -10.31 8.70
N PRO A 95 11.37 -9.05 8.26
CA PRO A 95 11.71 -8.64 6.90
C PRO A 95 13.22 -8.58 6.64
N GLN A 96 14.07 -8.59 7.68
CA GLN A 96 15.52 -8.53 7.50
C GLN A 96 16.11 -9.86 7.03
N ASN A 97 15.53 -10.99 7.44
CA ASN A 97 16.03 -12.33 7.11
C ASN A 97 14.99 -13.23 6.43
N GLY A 98 13.73 -12.79 6.31
CA GLY A 98 12.65 -13.57 5.71
C GLY A 98 12.08 -14.64 6.63
N GLU A 99 12.35 -14.62 7.93
CA GLU A 99 11.83 -15.60 8.88
C GLU A 99 10.34 -15.37 9.18
N LEU A 100 9.54 -16.44 9.10
CA LEU A 100 8.12 -16.43 9.46
C LEU A 100 7.88 -17.38 10.62
N PHE A 101 7.67 -16.82 11.81
CA PHE A 101 7.26 -17.56 12.99
C PHE A 101 5.74 -17.72 13.03
N ILE A 102 5.25 -18.95 13.19
CA ILE A 102 3.83 -19.29 13.18
C ILE A 102 3.42 -19.93 14.51
N ALA A 103 2.70 -19.17 15.33
CA ALA A 103 2.18 -19.66 16.60
C ALA A 103 0.95 -20.58 16.41
N VAL A 104 -0.06 -20.11 15.67
CA VAL A 104 -1.35 -20.81 15.52
C VAL A 104 -1.93 -20.57 14.12
N ASN A 105 -1.39 -21.22 13.09
CA ASN A 105 -1.96 -21.22 11.74
C ASN A 105 -1.68 -22.56 11.02
N PRO A 106 -2.42 -22.88 9.93
CA PRO A 106 -2.15 -24.06 9.12
C PRO A 106 -0.72 -24.08 8.57
N GLN A 107 -0.07 -25.23 8.59
CA GLN A 107 1.21 -25.44 7.91
C GLN A 107 1.01 -25.49 6.39
N LEU A 108 2.00 -25.02 5.62
CA LEU A 108 2.00 -25.20 4.17
C LEU A 108 2.17 -26.68 3.82
N ILE A 109 1.41 -27.14 2.84
CA ILE A 109 1.71 -28.38 2.12
C ILE A 109 2.59 -28.10 0.90
N SER A 110 3.09 -29.16 0.27
CA SER A 110 4.04 -29.06 -0.86
C SER A 110 3.48 -28.36 -2.10
N THR A 111 2.16 -28.28 -2.24
CA THR A 111 1.48 -27.64 -3.36
C THR A 111 1.09 -26.18 -3.10
N ASP A 112 1.14 -25.72 -1.86
CA ASP A 112 0.81 -24.32 -1.55
C ASP A 112 1.90 -23.40 -2.08
N MET A 113 1.55 -22.22 -2.58
CA MET A 113 2.52 -21.23 -3.05
C MET A 113 3.19 -20.49 -1.90
N GLY A 114 2.50 -20.35 -0.76
CA GLY A 114 2.96 -19.60 0.40
C GLY A 114 1.81 -19.12 1.27
N TYR A 115 1.96 -17.97 1.93
CA TYR A 115 0.95 -17.41 2.81
C TYR A 115 0.46 -16.03 2.35
N PHE A 116 -0.84 -15.84 2.51
CA PHE A 116 -1.46 -14.53 2.61
C PHE A 116 -1.66 -14.25 4.10
N GLY A 117 -0.89 -13.30 4.64
CA GLY A 117 -1.05 -12.79 5.99
C GLY A 117 -2.03 -11.64 6.05
N TYR A 118 -2.83 -11.64 7.11
CA TYR A 118 -3.68 -10.52 7.49
C TYR A 118 -3.42 -10.14 8.94
N GLY A 119 -3.45 -8.86 9.24
CA GLY A 119 -3.36 -8.41 10.62
C GLY A 119 -3.95 -7.04 10.86
N VAL A 120 -4.23 -6.78 12.13
CA VAL A 120 -4.75 -5.52 12.63
C VAL A 120 -3.93 -5.11 13.85
N THR A 121 -3.47 -3.88 13.88
CA THR A 121 -2.96 -3.23 15.09
C THR A 121 -3.94 -2.16 15.52
N MET A 122 -4.35 -2.20 16.79
CA MET A 122 -5.16 -1.16 17.41
C MET A 122 -4.26 -0.20 18.22
N THR A 123 -4.51 1.10 18.08
CA THR A 123 -3.80 2.18 18.76
C THR A 123 -4.78 3.25 19.27
N GLY A 124 -4.26 4.32 19.88
CA GLY A 124 -5.07 5.42 20.41
C GLY A 124 -5.71 5.06 21.76
N ALA A 125 -7.03 5.18 21.84
CA ALA A 125 -7.82 4.74 23.00
C ALA A 125 -7.94 3.21 23.12
N GLY A 126 -7.53 2.47 22.08
CA GLY A 126 -7.44 1.01 22.09
C GLY A 126 -6.00 0.51 22.02
N ASN A 127 -5.81 -0.80 22.12
CA ASN A 127 -4.51 -1.43 22.04
C ASN A 127 -4.56 -2.88 21.52
N GLY A 128 -3.41 -3.35 21.06
CA GLY A 128 -3.13 -4.75 20.79
C GLY A 128 -3.04 -5.12 19.31
N ILE A 129 -2.85 -6.40 19.05
CA ILE A 129 -2.63 -6.97 17.71
C ILE A 129 -3.43 -8.27 17.56
N ASN A 130 -4.07 -8.43 16.40
CA ASN A 130 -4.64 -9.68 15.96
C ASN A 130 -4.12 -9.99 14.55
N SER A 131 -3.76 -11.24 14.26
CA SER A 131 -3.27 -11.62 12.94
C SER A 131 -3.65 -13.06 12.58
N SER A 132 -3.67 -13.37 11.30
CA SER A 132 -3.93 -14.71 10.76
C SER A 132 -3.16 -14.95 9.46
N LEU A 133 -2.87 -16.21 9.17
CA LEU A 133 -2.30 -16.65 7.90
C LEU A 133 -3.29 -17.55 7.16
N SER A 134 -3.36 -17.38 5.84
CA SER A 134 -4.09 -18.27 4.94
C SER A 134 -3.12 -18.85 3.90
N PRO A 135 -3.02 -20.18 3.75
CA PRO A 135 -2.24 -20.76 2.67
C PRO A 135 -2.76 -20.35 1.30
N ILE A 136 -1.86 -19.96 0.39
CA ILE A 136 -2.17 -19.64 -1.01
C ILE A 136 -2.11 -20.97 -1.79
N SER A 137 -3.19 -21.74 -1.74
CA SER A 137 -3.27 -23.05 -2.40
C SER A 137 -3.63 -22.94 -3.89
N THR A 138 -4.33 -21.87 -4.29
CA THR A 138 -4.73 -21.62 -5.68
C THR A 138 -4.80 -20.12 -5.95
N LEU A 139 -4.83 -19.75 -7.24
CA LEU A 139 -5.08 -18.38 -7.68
C LEU A 139 -6.32 -18.36 -8.59
N PRO A 140 -7.20 -17.34 -8.45
CA PRO A 140 -7.11 -16.24 -7.49
C PRO A 140 -7.44 -16.66 -6.04
N GLN A 141 -6.76 -16.06 -5.07
CA GLN A 141 -7.00 -16.27 -3.63
C GLN A 141 -7.59 -15.01 -3.01
N SER A 142 -8.63 -15.14 -2.19
CA SER A 142 -9.21 -14.02 -1.43
C SER A 142 -8.87 -14.12 0.04
N MET A 143 -8.62 -12.98 0.67
CA MET A 143 -8.54 -12.82 2.11
C MET A 143 -9.14 -11.46 2.47
N HIS A 144 -10.26 -11.48 3.20
CA HIS A 144 -11.08 -10.29 3.48
C HIS A 144 -11.41 -9.52 2.18
N ASP A 145 -11.18 -8.20 2.16
CA ASP A 145 -11.47 -7.32 1.02
C ASP A 145 -10.34 -7.28 -0.03
N THR A 146 -9.36 -8.19 0.08
CA THR A 146 -8.22 -8.29 -0.82
C THR A 146 -8.26 -9.61 -1.60
N LYS A 147 -8.07 -9.53 -2.91
CA LYS A 147 -8.02 -10.68 -3.81
C LYS A 147 -6.72 -10.68 -4.60
N LEU A 148 -5.86 -11.66 -4.34
CA LEU A 148 -4.65 -11.92 -5.12
C LEU A 148 -5.03 -12.66 -6.40
N HIS A 149 -4.78 -12.05 -7.57
CA HIS A 149 -5.18 -12.62 -8.86
C HIS A 149 -4.09 -13.44 -9.52
N SER A 150 -2.86 -12.93 -9.54
CA SER A 150 -1.73 -13.60 -10.19
C SER A 150 -0.41 -13.24 -9.52
N VAL A 151 0.57 -14.13 -9.70
CA VAL A 151 1.95 -13.97 -9.25
C VAL A 151 2.85 -14.33 -10.42
N SER A 152 3.76 -13.44 -10.80
CA SER A 152 4.73 -13.71 -11.86
C SER A 152 5.89 -14.58 -11.35
N ALA A 153 6.67 -15.17 -12.26
CA ALA A 153 7.88 -15.90 -11.88
C ALA A 153 8.93 -15.03 -11.15
N ALA A 154 8.89 -13.70 -11.35
CA ALA A 154 9.75 -12.74 -10.66
C ALA A 154 9.16 -12.30 -9.30
N GLY A 155 8.01 -12.84 -8.89
CA GLY A 155 7.34 -12.48 -7.64
C GLY A 155 6.50 -11.21 -7.72
N GLN A 156 6.21 -10.66 -8.90
CA GLN A 156 5.28 -9.53 -9.02
C GLN A 156 3.85 -9.99 -8.75
N LEU A 157 3.14 -9.27 -7.89
CA LEU A 157 1.73 -9.51 -7.58
C LEU A 157 0.83 -8.63 -8.43
N ILE A 158 -0.32 -9.18 -8.82
CA ILE A 158 -1.49 -8.42 -9.25
C ILE A 158 -2.64 -8.77 -8.31
N LEU A 159 -3.19 -7.78 -7.63
CA LEU A 159 -4.27 -7.95 -6.66
C LEU A 159 -5.32 -6.85 -6.80
N THR A 160 -6.51 -7.10 -6.25
CA THR A 160 -7.54 -6.08 -6.08
C THR A 160 -7.82 -5.89 -4.60
N HIS A 161 -7.93 -4.63 -4.17
CA HIS A 161 -8.34 -4.27 -2.82
C HIS A 161 -9.41 -3.18 -2.89
N HIS A 162 -10.58 -3.40 -2.28
CA HIS A 162 -11.75 -2.50 -2.39
C HIS A 162 -12.07 -2.07 -3.85
N GLY A 163 -11.91 -2.98 -4.81
CA GLY A 163 -12.17 -2.71 -6.24
C GLY A 163 -11.04 -1.98 -6.98
N GLN A 164 -9.98 -1.52 -6.28
CA GLN A 164 -8.79 -0.96 -6.90
C GLN A 164 -7.80 -2.07 -7.28
N GLU A 165 -7.37 -2.09 -8.54
CA GLU A 165 -6.26 -2.95 -8.97
C GLU A 165 -4.92 -2.37 -8.50
N ILE A 166 -4.07 -3.24 -7.97
CA ILE A 166 -2.77 -2.91 -7.40
C ILE A 166 -1.75 -3.90 -7.99
N SER A 167 -0.61 -3.39 -8.43
CA SER A 167 0.55 -4.18 -8.84
C SER A 167 1.72 -3.88 -7.91
N LEU A 168 2.36 -4.92 -7.38
CA LEU A 168 3.49 -4.80 -6.46
C LEU A 168 4.63 -5.73 -6.90
N PHE A 169 5.80 -5.16 -7.17
CA PHE A 169 7.05 -5.91 -7.21
C PHE A 169 7.47 -6.35 -5.80
N PRO A 170 8.42 -7.31 -5.66
CA PRO A 170 8.95 -7.67 -4.36
C PRO A 170 9.45 -6.44 -3.58
N GLU A 171 9.19 -6.43 -2.28
CA GLU A 171 9.42 -5.36 -1.31
C GLU A 171 8.64 -4.05 -1.55
N GLU A 172 7.78 -3.98 -2.56
CA GLU A 172 6.90 -2.83 -2.74
C GLU A 172 5.72 -2.85 -1.76
N VAL A 173 5.33 -1.64 -1.37
CA VAL A 173 4.26 -1.40 -0.41
C VAL A 173 3.22 -0.49 -1.04
N TRP A 174 1.97 -0.94 -0.99
CA TRP A 174 0.81 -0.08 -1.20
C TRP A 174 0.24 0.35 0.15
N ILE A 175 -0.09 1.64 0.27
CA ILE A 175 -0.70 2.22 1.47
C ILE A 175 -1.96 2.98 1.04
N SER A 176 -3.08 2.74 1.72
CA SER A 176 -4.31 3.47 1.47
C SER A 176 -4.24 4.89 2.03
N SER A 177 -5.05 5.79 1.47
CA SER A 177 -5.46 6.97 2.24
C SER A 177 -6.19 6.52 3.51
N PRO A 178 -6.10 7.28 4.62
CA PRO A 178 -6.84 6.96 5.81
C PRO A 178 -8.36 6.98 5.56
N ASP A 179 -9.05 5.92 5.93
CA ASP A 179 -10.51 5.86 5.92
C ASP A 179 -11.03 6.10 7.33
N ILE A 180 -11.96 7.04 7.46
CA ILE A 180 -12.61 7.33 8.73
C ILE A 180 -13.86 6.49 8.80
N GLU A 181 -13.84 5.52 9.69
CA GLU A 181 -15.00 4.73 9.98
C GLU A 181 -15.68 5.25 11.24
N ASN A 182 -16.89 5.79 11.06
CA ASN A 182 -17.83 5.98 12.15
C ASN A 182 -18.48 4.62 12.47
N LYS A 183 -17.69 3.66 12.94
CA LYS A 183 -18.17 2.35 13.47
C LYS A 183 -17.94 2.29 14.98
N ALA A 184 -18.65 1.48 15.76
CA ALA A 184 -19.90 0.75 15.64
C ALA A 184 -20.16 0.05 16.99
N SER A 185 -21.18 0.50 17.72
CA SER A 185 -21.89 -0.24 18.81
C SER A 185 -22.79 0.72 19.61
N GLY A 186 -23.39 1.72 18.95
CA GLY A 186 -24.20 2.73 19.66
C GLY A 186 -23.39 3.65 20.59
N ILE A 187 -22.05 3.68 20.46
CA ILE A 187 -21.19 4.56 21.24
C ILE A 187 -21.09 5.91 20.53
N PRO A 188 -21.69 6.98 21.10
CA PRO A 188 -21.65 8.29 20.48
C PRO A 188 -20.21 8.80 20.38
N ASN A 189 -19.85 9.39 19.24
CA ASN A 189 -18.58 10.07 18.99
C ASN A 189 -17.33 9.17 18.96
N CYS A 190 -17.45 7.85 19.06
CA CYS A 190 -16.31 6.97 18.77
C CYS A 190 -16.03 6.96 17.26
N VAL A 191 -14.80 7.35 16.90
CA VAL A 191 -14.31 7.41 15.52
C VAL A 191 -13.06 6.55 15.45
N ILE A 192 -13.00 5.64 14.48
CA ILE A 192 -11.82 4.84 14.19
C ILE A 192 -11.27 5.29 12.85
N THR A 193 -10.00 5.65 12.82
CA THR A 193 -9.29 5.90 11.57
C THR A 193 -8.53 4.65 11.18
N ARG A 194 -8.73 4.19 9.96
CA ARG A 194 -8.08 3.01 9.41
C ARG A 194 -7.04 3.41 8.38
N THR A 195 -5.97 2.62 8.28
CA THR A 195 -4.98 2.74 7.22
C THR A 195 -4.54 1.33 6.84
N HIS A 196 -4.70 1.00 5.57
CA HIS A 196 -4.37 -0.30 5.03
C HIS A 196 -2.97 -0.25 4.44
N ARG A 197 -2.17 -1.27 4.73
CA ARG A 197 -0.85 -1.52 4.13
C ARG A 197 -0.88 -2.90 3.49
N ILE A 198 -0.48 -3.00 2.23
CA ILE A 198 -0.27 -4.27 1.56
C ILE A 198 1.18 -4.31 1.09
N ILE A 199 1.93 -5.33 1.50
CA ILE A 199 3.34 -5.51 1.13
C ILE A 199 3.53 -6.87 0.48
N ASN A 200 4.33 -6.87 -0.59
CA ASN A 200 4.81 -8.08 -1.23
C ASN A 200 6.20 -8.42 -0.70
N HIS A 201 6.34 -9.38 0.19
CA HIS A 201 7.66 -9.81 0.68
C HIS A 201 8.39 -10.77 -0.29
N GLY A 202 7.82 -11.01 -1.47
CA GLY A 202 8.40 -11.89 -2.47
C GLY A 202 8.49 -13.36 -2.03
N PHE A 203 9.35 -14.10 -2.71
CA PHE A 203 9.62 -15.50 -2.43
C PHE A 203 10.77 -15.66 -1.44
N GLN A 204 10.52 -16.34 -0.33
CA GLN A 204 11.45 -16.64 0.75
C GLN A 204 11.72 -18.15 0.82
N GLU A 205 12.82 -18.60 1.42
CA GLU A 205 13.13 -20.03 1.57
C GLU A 205 12.18 -20.69 2.58
N ARG A 206 11.59 -21.85 2.27
CA ARG A 206 10.66 -22.56 3.19
C ARG A 206 11.29 -22.97 4.51
N SER A 207 12.60 -23.16 4.54
CA SER A 207 13.35 -23.46 5.75
C SER A 207 13.33 -22.31 6.77
N LEU A 208 12.89 -21.11 6.38
CA LEU A 208 12.74 -19.95 7.26
C LEU A 208 11.37 -19.88 7.96
N ILE A 209 10.50 -20.87 7.74
CA ILE A 209 9.24 -21.01 8.49
C ILE A 209 9.51 -21.77 9.78
N THR A 210 9.14 -21.18 10.91
CA THR A 210 9.34 -21.75 12.26
C THR A 210 8.03 -21.80 13.05
N HIS A 211 7.98 -22.63 14.10
CA HIS A 211 6.81 -22.84 14.96
C HIS A 211 7.18 -22.79 16.44
#